data_AF-A0A1R1XIA3-F1
#
_entry.id   AF-A0A1R1XIA3-F1
#
_cell.length_a   1.000
_cell.length_b   1.000
_cell.length_c   1.000
_cell.angle_alpha   90.00
_cell.angle_beta   90.00
_cell.angle_gamma   90.00
#
_symmetry.space_group_name_H-M   'P 1'
#
loop_
_entity.id
_entity.type
_entity.pdbx_description
1 polymer ?
#
loop_
_entity_poly.entity_id
_entity_poly.type
_entity_poly.pdbx_seq_one_letter_code
_entity_poly.pdbx_strand_id
1 'polypeptide(L)'
;LAKAITIAIRYSSMRRQFGSPGQPETPVLDYPIVQYRLIPILAKTYAMIGMSHEFYSQYEKTASAISNGDFSSLKEMHAVSCGLKRWTSDTCVYGVDTCRHCCGGHGFSQFSGLNEFFANIYPTMIVEGDNYMLAKQVASYLVKSAIDIKLLKSVESNDTTNAISRFLAPSSSASRSGFFSWRNKSASEISTSRSMLLDLLSYRFVTKVANLAAKIQSNSVTMDDSSIESQAISSAHAEYIVCLYHSRHLEKLPASSNLVPILTTLFNITALDLLTKNSSDLYEFTGDASMSHKQITSLQSEYISLIKAARVQAVPLVDSLAVPEEKLNSSLGKSDGFVYEDLIKRALNEPVNRDITGDKIRADFYNNYIGPVLKSNSTKL
;
A
#
# COMPACT_ATOMS: atom_id res chain seq x y z
N LEU A 1 -6.10 3.62 -5.96
CA LEU A 1 -5.67 4.39 -4.78
C LEU A 1 -5.64 5.91 -5.00
N ALA A 2 -5.02 6.41 -6.09
CA ALA A 2 -4.88 7.84 -6.41
C ALA A 2 -6.15 8.69 -6.20
N LYS A 3 -7.30 8.25 -6.72
CA LYS A 3 -8.60 8.91 -6.50
C LYS A 3 -8.91 9.17 -5.02
N ALA A 4 -8.83 8.12 -4.19
CA ALA A 4 -9.25 8.21 -2.80
C ALA A 4 -8.30 9.08 -1.96
N ILE A 5 -6.98 8.94 -2.18
CA ILE A 5 -6.00 9.74 -1.44
C ILE A 5 -6.06 11.21 -1.85
N THR A 6 -6.37 11.50 -3.12
CA THR A 6 -6.61 12.88 -3.59
C THR A 6 -7.79 13.52 -2.85
N ILE A 7 -8.92 12.81 -2.77
CA ILE A 7 -10.11 13.27 -2.04
C ILE A 7 -9.78 13.52 -0.57
N ALA A 8 -9.15 12.54 0.09
CA ALA A 8 -8.86 12.64 1.52
C ALA A 8 -7.86 13.75 1.84
N ILE A 9 -6.78 13.91 1.08
CA ILE A 9 -5.79 14.95 1.34
C ILE A 9 -6.36 16.34 1.08
N ARG A 10 -7.05 16.56 -0.05
CA ARG A 10 -7.71 17.84 -0.34
C ARG A 10 -8.71 18.19 0.77
N TYR A 11 -9.60 17.26 1.11
CA TYR A 11 -10.60 17.49 2.14
C TYR A 11 -9.98 17.74 3.52
N SER A 12 -9.05 16.90 3.98
CA SER A 12 -8.42 17.06 5.30
C SER A 12 -7.54 18.31 5.39
N SER A 13 -7.03 18.84 4.26
CA SER A 13 -6.29 20.10 4.24
C SER A 13 -7.18 21.34 4.40
N MET A 14 -8.45 21.25 3.98
CA MET A 14 -9.43 22.33 4.07
C MET A 14 -10.31 22.22 5.33
N ARG A 15 -10.67 21.00 5.72
CA ARG A 15 -11.51 20.73 6.88
C ARG A 15 -10.75 21.14 8.13
N ARG A 16 -11.32 22.06 8.89
CA ARG A 16 -10.85 22.44 10.23
C ARG A 16 -11.78 21.85 11.28
N GLN A 17 -11.20 21.41 12.38
CA GLN A 17 -11.94 20.87 13.53
C GLN A 17 -11.02 20.84 14.74
N PHE A 18 -11.50 21.30 15.89
CA PHE A 18 -10.71 21.44 17.13
C PHE A 18 -9.53 22.41 16.94
N GLY A 19 -8.76 22.63 18.00
CA GLY A 19 -7.64 23.55 17.98
C GLY A 19 -7.33 24.08 19.38
N SER A 20 -6.33 24.94 19.47
CA SER A 20 -6.01 25.63 20.71
C SER A 20 -7.09 26.67 21.04
N PRO A 21 -7.51 26.81 22.31
CA PRO A 21 -8.47 27.84 22.71
C PRO A 21 -8.02 29.24 22.25
N GLY A 22 -8.93 30.00 21.65
CA GLY A 22 -8.66 31.35 21.15
C GLY A 22 -7.88 31.42 19.83
N GLN A 23 -7.62 30.30 19.17
CA GLN A 23 -7.02 30.26 17.82
C GLN A 23 -8.04 29.72 16.79
N PRO A 24 -7.87 30.05 15.49
CA PRO A 24 -8.64 29.39 14.44
C PRO A 24 -8.46 27.87 14.51
N GLU A 25 -9.52 27.14 14.19
CA GLU A 25 -9.48 25.69 14.20
C GLU A 25 -8.37 25.15 13.27
N THR A 26 -7.72 24.07 13.70
CA THR A 26 -6.59 23.46 13.00
C THR A 26 -7.09 22.63 11.82
N PRO A 27 -6.46 22.72 10.62
CA PRO A 27 -6.71 21.79 9.53
C PRO A 27 -6.51 20.35 9.98
N VAL A 28 -7.43 19.45 9.65
CA VAL A 28 -7.42 18.07 10.14
C VAL A 28 -6.15 17.33 9.69
N LEU A 29 -5.60 17.65 8.52
CA LEU A 29 -4.34 17.11 8.01
C LEU A 29 -3.10 17.52 8.84
N ASP A 30 -3.19 18.53 9.72
CA ASP A 30 -2.08 18.96 10.57
C ASP A 30 -1.93 18.12 11.84
N TYR A 31 -2.92 17.28 12.17
CA TYR A 31 -2.80 16.33 13.26
C TYR A 31 -1.89 15.15 12.87
N PRO A 32 -0.86 14.82 13.68
CA PRO A 32 0.06 13.72 13.38
C PRO A 32 -0.65 12.38 13.16
N ILE A 33 -1.75 12.12 13.88
CA ILE A 33 -2.54 10.89 13.71
C ILE A 33 -3.21 10.78 12.34
N VAL A 34 -3.61 11.91 11.74
CA VAL A 34 -4.18 11.93 10.38
C VAL A 34 -3.06 11.79 9.35
N GLN A 35 -1.92 12.44 9.58
CA GLN A 35 -0.73 12.29 8.72
C GLN A 35 -0.24 10.85 8.69
N TYR A 36 -0.17 10.19 9.84
CA TYR A 36 0.22 8.78 9.98
C TYR A 36 -0.70 7.82 9.20
N ARG A 37 -1.95 8.22 8.96
CA ARG A 37 -2.90 7.42 8.17
C ARG A 37 -2.85 7.75 6.67
N LEU A 38 -2.72 9.02 6.29
CA LEU A 38 -2.82 9.45 4.89
C LEU A 38 -1.48 9.51 4.15
N ILE A 39 -0.42 10.01 4.77
CA ILE A 39 0.87 10.19 4.10
C ILE A 39 1.51 8.86 3.67
N PRO A 40 1.44 7.77 4.45
CA PRO A 40 1.91 6.46 3.97
C PRO A 40 1.09 5.93 2.79
N ILE A 41 -0.21 6.22 2.74
CA ILE A 41 -1.08 5.86 1.60
C ILE A 41 -0.69 6.67 0.35
N LEU A 42 -0.37 7.95 0.52
CA LEU A 42 0.18 8.79 -0.55
C LEU A 42 1.50 8.22 -1.07
N ALA A 43 2.43 7.91 -0.17
CA ALA A 43 3.72 7.31 -0.52
C ALA A 43 3.55 5.98 -1.28
N LYS A 44 2.68 5.09 -0.81
CA LYS A 44 2.34 3.83 -1.50
C LYS A 44 1.68 4.06 -2.86
N THR A 45 0.90 5.12 -3.03
CA THR A 45 0.32 5.47 -4.34
C THR A 45 1.42 5.73 -5.37
N TYR A 46 2.46 6.49 -5.00
CA TYR A 46 3.62 6.72 -5.85
C TYR A 46 4.45 5.46 -6.06
N ALA A 47 4.63 4.64 -5.02
CA ALA A 47 5.32 3.37 -5.14
C ALA A 47 4.62 2.43 -6.12
N MET A 48 3.28 2.36 -6.09
CA MET A 48 2.49 1.56 -7.03
C MET A 48 2.64 2.03 -8.48
N ILE A 49 2.66 3.34 -8.72
CA ILE A 49 2.85 3.91 -10.06
C ILE A 49 4.25 3.60 -10.58
N GLY A 50 5.29 3.82 -9.76
CA GLY A 50 6.65 3.52 -10.18
C GLY A 50 6.88 2.03 -10.40
N MET A 51 6.36 1.19 -9.49
CA MET A 51 6.40 -0.26 -9.63
C MET A 51 5.69 -0.74 -10.89
N SER A 52 4.51 -0.21 -11.21
CA SER A 52 3.73 -0.69 -12.36
C SER A 52 4.43 -0.43 -13.70
N HIS A 53 5.11 0.71 -13.84
CA HIS A 53 5.90 1.02 -15.04
C HIS A 53 7.05 0.03 -15.23
N GLU A 54 7.75 -0.32 -14.16
CA GLU A 54 8.83 -1.30 -14.25
C GLU A 54 8.29 -2.72 -14.48
N PHE A 55 7.23 -3.12 -13.76
CA PHE A 55 6.57 -4.41 -13.96
C PHE A 55 6.07 -4.59 -15.40
N TYR A 56 5.47 -3.56 -16.00
CA TYR A 56 5.02 -3.60 -17.40
C TYR A 56 6.19 -3.80 -18.37
N SER A 57 7.32 -3.12 -18.14
CA SER A 57 8.52 -3.32 -18.96
C SER A 57 9.07 -4.75 -18.85
N GLN A 58 9.03 -5.36 -17.65
CA GLN A 58 9.41 -6.76 -17.48
C GLN A 58 8.41 -7.71 -18.17
N TYR A 59 7.11 -7.41 -18.08
CA TYR A 59 6.07 -8.15 -18.79
C TYR A 59 6.29 -8.16 -20.30
N GLU A 60 6.57 -7.02 -20.91
CA GLU A 60 6.84 -6.92 -22.36
C GLU A 60 8.06 -7.75 -22.76
N LYS A 61 9.13 -7.71 -21.97
CA LYS A 61 10.34 -8.54 -22.20
C LYS A 61 10.01 -10.03 -22.12
N THR A 62 9.27 -10.46 -21.10
CA THR A 62 8.85 -11.86 -20.96
C THR A 62 7.93 -12.30 -22.10
N ALA A 63 6.97 -11.47 -22.50
CA ALA A 63 6.08 -11.76 -23.62
C ALA A 63 6.85 -11.90 -24.95
N SER A 64 7.83 -11.03 -25.17
CA SER A 64 8.72 -11.12 -26.33
C SER A 64 9.60 -12.38 -26.30
N ALA A 65 10.15 -12.75 -25.14
CA ALA A 65 10.95 -13.96 -24.98
C ALA A 65 10.13 -15.23 -25.29
N ILE A 66 8.90 -15.30 -24.76
CA ILE A 66 7.96 -16.40 -25.02
C ILE A 66 7.64 -16.53 -26.51
N SER A 67 7.44 -15.40 -27.20
CA SER A 67 7.19 -15.39 -28.64
C SER A 67 8.36 -15.96 -29.45
N ASN A 68 9.57 -15.91 -28.89
CA ASN A 68 10.79 -16.50 -29.46
C ASN A 68 11.11 -17.91 -28.92
N GLY A 69 10.19 -18.52 -28.16
CA GLY A 69 10.35 -19.87 -27.61
C GLY A 69 11.15 -19.96 -26.31
N ASP A 70 11.51 -18.83 -25.69
CA ASP A 70 12.18 -18.78 -24.39
C ASP A 70 11.16 -18.58 -23.24
N PHE A 71 11.04 -19.59 -22.39
CA PHE A 71 10.12 -19.63 -21.26
C PHE A 71 10.82 -19.46 -19.89
N SER A 72 12.12 -19.14 -19.88
CA SER A 72 12.95 -19.02 -18.67
C SER A 72 12.35 -18.06 -17.61
N SER A 73 11.88 -16.89 -18.05
CA SER A 73 11.32 -15.85 -17.17
C SER A 73 9.86 -16.06 -16.77
N LEU A 74 9.13 -16.99 -17.39
CA LEU A 74 7.69 -17.15 -17.20
C LEU A 74 7.31 -17.48 -15.75
N LYS A 75 8.10 -18.33 -15.08
CA LYS A 75 7.80 -18.75 -13.70
C LYS A 75 7.94 -17.61 -12.71
N GLU A 76 8.97 -16.78 -12.85
CA GLU A 76 9.14 -15.60 -12.00
C GLU A 76 8.05 -14.57 -12.31
N MET A 77 7.81 -14.28 -13.60
CA MET A 77 6.76 -13.34 -14.02
C MET A 77 5.41 -13.72 -13.42
N HIS A 78 5.05 -15.01 -13.44
CA HIS A 78 3.85 -15.51 -12.78
C HIS A 78 3.88 -15.24 -11.27
N ALA A 79 4.90 -15.68 -10.54
CA ALA A 79 4.98 -15.48 -9.10
C ALA A 79 4.97 -13.99 -8.69
N VAL A 80 5.71 -13.14 -9.39
CA VAL A 80 5.73 -11.69 -9.17
C VAL A 80 4.34 -11.09 -9.45
N SER A 81 3.69 -11.46 -10.56
CA SER A 81 2.34 -10.97 -10.87
C SER A 81 1.31 -11.34 -9.81
N CYS A 82 1.34 -12.57 -9.29
CA CYS A 82 0.47 -13.04 -8.21
C CYS A 82 0.70 -12.23 -6.93
N GLY A 83 1.96 -12.05 -6.53
CA GLY A 83 2.34 -11.28 -5.34
C GLY A 83 1.95 -9.80 -5.44
N LEU A 84 2.21 -9.17 -6.59
CA LEU A 84 1.86 -7.78 -6.84
C LEU A 84 0.35 -7.56 -6.93
N LYS A 85 -0.41 -8.43 -7.60
CA LYS A 85 -1.87 -8.35 -7.64
C LYS A 85 -2.44 -8.39 -6.22
N ARG A 86 -2.00 -9.37 -5.41
CA ARG A 86 -2.40 -9.49 -4.01
C ARG A 86 -2.08 -8.21 -3.22
N TRP A 87 -0.81 -7.80 -3.21
CA TRP A 87 -0.39 -6.64 -2.42
C TRP A 87 -1.08 -5.34 -2.85
N THR A 88 -1.23 -5.10 -4.15
CA THR A 88 -1.84 -3.87 -4.68
C THR A 88 -3.35 -3.81 -4.46
N SER A 89 -4.06 -4.93 -4.59
CA SER A 89 -5.50 -5.00 -4.32
C SER A 89 -5.81 -4.78 -2.84
N ASP A 90 -5.11 -5.47 -1.94
CA ASP A 90 -5.24 -5.26 -0.49
C ASP A 90 -4.93 -3.80 -0.12
N THR A 91 -3.77 -3.29 -0.57
CA THR A 91 -3.34 -1.91 -0.30
C THR A 91 -4.34 -0.89 -0.83
N CYS A 92 -4.93 -1.13 -2.00
CA CYS A 92 -5.99 -0.27 -2.53
C CYS A 92 -7.24 -0.29 -1.65
N VAL A 93 -7.80 -1.47 -1.36
CA VAL A 93 -9.07 -1.59 -0.63
C VAL A 93 -8.96 -0.99 0.77
N TYR A 94 -7.96 -1.39 1.55
CA TYR A 94 -7.74 -0.85 2.89
C TYR A 94 -7.34 0.63 2.87
N GLY A 95 -6.61 1.07 1.84
CA GLY A 95 -6.23 2.46 1.66
C GLY A 95 -7.43 3.37 1.38
N VAL A 96 -8.35 2.94 0.50
CA VAL A 96 -9.60 3.67 0.23
C VAL A 96 -10.47 3.75 1.48
N ASP A 97 -10.60 2.64 2.22
CA ASP A 97 -11.38 2.64 3.46
C ASP A 97 -10.78 3.57 4.53
N THR A 98 -9.45 3.60 4.65
CA THR A 98 -8.76 4.56 5.52
C THR A 98 -9.03 6.00 5.09
N CYS A 99 -9.01 6.29 3.78
CA CYS A 99 -9.34 7.61 3.24
C CYS A 99 -10.78 8.03 3.59
N ARG A 100 -11.74 7.10 3.52
CA ARG A 100 -13.15 7.32 3.93
C ARG A 100 -13.24 7.74 5.38
N HIS A 101 -12.60 6.97 6.27
CA HIS A 101 -12.58 7.27 7.70
C HIS A 101 -11.90 8.61 8.01
N CYS A 102 -10.82 8.97 7.33
CA CYS A 102 -10.16 10.27 7.51
C CYS A 102 -11.01 11.46 7.03
N CYS A 103 -12.03 11.23 6.21
CA CYS A 103 -13.02 12.26 5.82
C CYS A 103 -14.16 12.42 6.84
N GLY A 104 -14.14 11.68 7.96
CA GLY A 104 -15.16 11.76 9.02
C GLY A 104 -16.57 11.44 8.51
N GLY A 105 -17.60 12.04 9.11
CA GLY A 105 -19.00 11.80 8.74
C GLY A 105 -19.30 12.09 7.26
N HIS A 106 -18.70 13.13 6.68
CA HIS A 106 -18.89 13.43 5.25
C HIS A 106 -18.28 12.35 4.35
N GLY A 107 -17.26 11.62 4.81
CA GLY A 107 -16.73 10.44 4.11
C GLY A 107 -17.73 9.31 3.94
N PHE A 108 -18.80 9.27 4.75
CA PHE A 108 -19.89 8.31 4.63
C PHE A 108 -20.95 8.73 3.59
N SER A 109 -21.03 10.01 3.22
CA SER A 109 -21.95 10.47 2.18
C SER A 109 -21.55 9.93 0.80
N GLN A 110 -22.52 9.57 -0.05
CA GLN A 110 -22.24 9.22 -1.45
C GLN A 110 -21.57 10.37 -2.22
N PHE A 111 -21.80 11.62 -1.81
CA PHE A 111 -21.12 12.79 -2.39
C PHE A 111 -19.62 12.85 -2.08
N SER A 112 -19.11 12.01 -1.17
CA SER A 112 -17.68 11.82 -1.01
C SER A 112 -17.02 11.19 -2.24
N GLY A 113 -17.77 10.49 -3.09
CA GLY A 113 -17.21 9.72 -4.21
C GLY A 113 -16.38 8.51 -3.77
N LEU A 114 -16.30 8.20 -2.47
CA LEU A 114 -15.46 7.14 -1.91
C LEU A 114 -16.22 5.83 -1.65
N ASN A 115 -17.51 5.89 -1.30
CA ASN A 115 -18.27 4.67 -0.95
C ASN A 115 -18.53 3.77 -2.15
N GLU A 116 -19.08 4.33 -3.23
CA GLU A 116 -19.25 3.61 -4.49
C GLU A 116 -17.90 3.16 -5.04
N PHE A 117 -16.88 4.01 -4.94
CA PHE A 117 -15.54 3.64 -5.38
C PHE A 117 -14.97 2.46 -4.59
N PHE A 118 -15.15 2.42 -3.27
CA PHE A 118 -14.78 1.28 -2.44
C PHE A 118 -15.49 0.00 -2.89
N ALA A 119 -16.81 0.06 -3.10
CA ALA A 119 -17.58 -1.09 -3.57
C ALA A 119 -17.09 -1.61 -4.93
N ASN A 120 -16.72 -0.70 -5.84
CA ASN A 120 -16.25 -1.05 -7.19
C ASN A 120 -14.84 -1.68 -7.19
N ILE A 121 -13.97 -1.34 -6.24
CA ILE A 121 -12.62 -1.91 -6.17
C ILE A 121 -12.54 -3.17 -5.31
N TYR A 122 -13.50 -3.40 -4.41
CA TYR A 122 -13.48 -4.56 -3.51
C TYR A 122 -13.33 -5.91 -4.24
N PRO A 123 -14.01 -6.16 -5.38
CA PRO A 123 -13.84 -7.41 -6.13
C PRO A 123 -12.41 -7.71 -6.56
N THR A 124 -11.52 -6.71 -6.66
CA THR A 124 -10.12 -6.90 -7.07
C THR A 124 -9.31 -7.80 -6.13
N MET A 125 -9.76 -7.98 -4.87
CA MET A 125 -9.16 -8.95 -3.94
C MET A 125 -9.54 -10.41 -4.24
N ILE A 126 -10.59 -10.62 -5.05
CA ILE A 126 -11.23 -11.93 -5.26
C ILE A 126 -11.04 -12.42 -6.69
N VAL A 127 -11.29 -11.57 -7.68
CA VAL A 127 -11.20 -11.92 -9.10
C VAL A 127 -9.75 -12.11 -9.54
N GLU A 128 -9.53 -12.85 -10.64
CA GLU A 128 -8.20 -13.21 -11.17
C GLU A 128 -7.30 -13.95 -10.15
N GLY A 129 -7.95 -14.70 -9.25
CA GLY A 129 -7.34 -15.47 -8.19
C GLY A 129 -7.52 -14.81 -6.82
N ASP A 130 -8.13 -15.53 -5.89
CA ASP A 130 -8.26 -15.11 -4.51
C ASP A 130 -6.89 -14.80 -3.89
N ASN A 131 -6.80 -13.70 -3.14
CA ASN A 131 -5.54 -13.22 -2.58
C ASN A 131 -4.85 -14.24 -1.66
N TYR A 132 -5.57 -15.10 -0.95
CA TYR A 132 -4.96 -16.15 -0.12
C TYR A 132 -4.43 -17.30 -0.97
N MET A 133 -5.15 -17.67 -2.03
CA MET A 133 -4.72 -18.72 -2.96
C MET A 133 -3.48 -18.30 -3.77
N LEU A 134 -3.41 -17.05 -4.21
CA LEU A 134 -2.24 -16.51 -4.92
C LEU A 134 -0.97 -16.56 -4.06
N ALA A 135 -1.08 -16.32 -2.75
CA ALA A 135 0.07 -16.38 -1.85
C ALA A 135 0.75 -17.76 -1.84
N LYS A 136 -0.03 -18.84 -1.97
CA LYS A 136 0.51 -20.20 -2.06
C LYS A 136 1.35 -20.39 -3.32
N GLN A 137 0.89 -19.88 -4.47
CA GLN A 137 1.62 -19.95 -5.74
C GLN A 137 2.98 -19.22 -5.65
N VAL A 138 2.97 -18.03 -5.04
CA VAL A 138 4.21 -17.26 -4.78
C VAL A 138 5.16 -18.07 -3.89
N ALA A 139 4.68 -18.53 -2.73
CA ALA A 139 5.52 -19.25 -1.78
C ALA A 139 6.09 -20.55 -2.36
N SER A 140 5.31 -21.30 -3.14
CA SER A 140 5.79 -22.52 -3.81
C SER A 140 6.96 -22.25 -4.76
N TYR A 141 6.88 -21.18 -5.57
CA TYR A 141 7.98 -20.78 -6.45
C TYR A 141 9.24 -20.39 -5.65
N LEU A 142 9.07 -19.58 -4.60
CA LEU A 142 10.18 -19.09 -3.78
C LEU A 142 10.89 -20.22 -3.03
N VAL A 143 10.12 -21.10 -2.38
CA VAL A 143 10.66 -22.22 -1.59
C VAL A 143 11.35 -23.22 -2.50
N LYS A 144 10.76 -23.55 -3.65
CA LYS A 144 11.42 -24.42 -4.64
C LYS A 144 12.74 -23.81 -5.11
N SER A 145 12.76 -22.52 -5.43
CA SER A 145 13.96 -21.81 -5.85
C SER A 145 15.05 -21.84 -4.78
N ALA A 146 14.70 -21.60 -3.51
CA ALA A 146 15.63 -21.68 -2.38
C ALA A 146 16.20 -23.09 -2.17
N ILE A 147 15.35 -24.12 -2.30
CA ILE A 147 15.77 -25.53 -2.23
C ILE A 147 16.75 -25.84 -3.36
N ASP A 148 16.42 -25.48 -4.59
CA ASP A 148 17.25 -25.77 -5.76
C ASP A 148 18.61 -25.03 -5.69
N ILE A 149 18.63 -23.78 -5.24
CA ILE A 149 19.86 -23.01 -4.98
C ILE A 149 20.74 -23.71 -3.92
N LYS A 150 20.15 -24.12 -2.79
CA LYS A 150 20.87 -24.78 -1.70
C LYS A 150 21.44 -26.15 -2.13
N LEU A 151 20.77 -26.83 -3.05
CA LEU A 151 21.22 -28.08 -3.66
C LEU A 151 22.17 -27.88 -4.84
N LEU A 152 22.63 -26.65 -5.11
CA LEU A 152 23.53 -26.29 -6.21
C LEU A 152 22.99 -26.69 -7.60
N LYS A 153 21.67 -26.74 -7.76
CA LYS A 153 21.04 -26.94 -9.05
C LYS A 153 21.03 -25.63 -9.84
N SER A 154 21.02 -25.74 -11.16
CA SER A 154 20.82 -24.58 -12.03
C SER A 154 19.45 -23.95 -11.77
N VAL A 155 19.44 -22.66 -11.46
CA VAL A 155 18.23 -21.84 -11.36
C VAL A 155 18.36 -20.66 -12.30
N GLU A 156 17.24 -20.24 -12.89
CA GLU A 156 17.21 -19.04 -13.73
C GLU A 156 17.61 -17.81 -12.91
N SER A 157 18.52 -17.00 -13.44
CA SER A 157 18.93 -15.75 -12.78
C SER A 157 17.87 -14.68 -13.01
N ASN A 158 17.36 -14.15 -11.91
CA ASN A 158 16.36 -13.09 -11.91
C ASN A 158 16.35 -12.37 -10.56
N ASP A 159 15.50 -11.35 -10.38
CA ASP A 159 15.48 -10.52 -9.18
C ASP A 159 15.27 -11.35 -7.91
N THR A 160 14.36 -12.31 -8.00
CA THR A 160 13.98 -13.17 -6.89
C THR A 160 15.09 -14.16 -6.53
N THR A 161 15.59 -14.91 -7.52
CA THR A 161 16.65 -15.91 -7.29
C THR A 161 17.99 -15.26 -6.98
N ASN A 162 18.27 -14.05 -7.45
CA ASN A 162 19.46 -13.29 -7.10
C ASN A 162 19.41 -12.85 -5.63
N ALA A 163 18.27 -12.36 -5.14
CA ALA A 163 18.10 -12.04 -3.72
C ALA A 163 18.20 -13.27 -2.82
N ILE A 164 17.58 -14.39 -3.21
CA ILE A 164 17.69 -15.67 -2.48
C ILE A 164 19.14 -16.18 -2.49
N SER A 165 19.78 -16.22 -3.66
CA SER A 165 21.18 -16.65 -3.81
C SER A 165 22.11 -15.79 -2.98
N ARG A 166 21.90 -14.47 -2.97
CA ARG A 166 22.65 -13.56 -2.10
C ARG A 166 22.57 -14.05 -0.67
N PHE A 167 21.40 -14.16 -0.03
CA PHE A 167 21.39 -14.45 1.41
C PHE A 167 21.47 -15.93 1.81
N LEU A 168 21.25 -16.88 0.89
CA LEU A 168 21.30 -18.33 1.17
C LEU A 168 22.57 -19.04 0.70
N ALA A 169 23.26 -18.54 -0.32
CA ALA A 169 24.48 -19.16 -0.79
C ALA A 169 25.69 -18.56 -0.06
N PRO A 170 26.37 -19.32 0.83
CA PRO A 170 27.66 -18.88 1.34
C PRO A 170 28.67 -18.96 0.20
N SER A 171 28.87 -17.85 -0.51
CA SER A 171 30.02 -17.73 -1.42
C SER A 171 31.28 -17.89 -0.58
N SER A 172 32.05 -18.94 -0.84
CA SER A 172 33.18 -19.43 -0.04
C SER A 172 34.44 -18.54 -0.08
N SER A 173 34.35 -17.26 -0.45
CA SER A 173 35.55 -16.40 -0.57
C SER A 173 35.33 -14.88 -0.46
N ALA A 174 34.09 -14.38 -0.39
CA ALA A 174 33.85 -12.94 -0.19
C ALA A 174 33.65 -12.64 1.30
N SER A 175 34.38 -11.66 1.82
CA SER A 175 34.30 -11.25 3.23
C SER A 175 32.85 -11.04 3.67
N ARG A 176 32.38 -11.82 4.67
CA ARG A 176 31.05 -11.69 5.29
C ARG A 176 30.79 -10.28 5.83
N SER A 177 31.83 -9.45 5.99
CA SER A 177 31.77 -8.10 6.56
C SER A 177 31.01 -7.06 5.71
N GLY A 178 30.53 -7.39 4.51
CA GLY A 178 29.74 -6.48 3.65
C GLY A 178 28.34 -6.99 3.26
N PHE A 179 27.90 -8.13 3.80
CA PHE A 179 26.69 -8.81 3.32
C PHE A 179 25.39 -8.16 3.80
N PHE A 180 25.40 -7.79 5.08
CA PHE A 180 24.31 -7.11 5.77
C PHE A 180 24.66 -5.63 5.85
N SER A 181 24.26 -4.87 4.84
CA SER A 181 24.63 -3.46 4.66
C SER A 181 24.21 -2.56 5.82
N TRP A 182 23.19 -2.97 6.59
CA TRP A 182 22.69 -2.27 7.78
C TRP A 182 23.47 -2.57 9.06
N ARG A 183 24.43 -3.50 9.04
CA ARG A 183 25.21 -3.87 10.24
C ARG A 183 26.01 -2.67 10.73
N ASN A 184 25.96 -2.42 12.04
CA ASN A 184 26.64 -1.29 12.70
C ASN A 184 26.23 0.08 12.15
N LYS A 185 25.09 0.18 11.48
CA LYS A 185 24.53 1.44 10.99
C LYS A 185 23.49 1.99 11.95
N SER A 186 23.48 3.31 12.09
CA SER A 186 22.40 4.02 12.80
C SER A 186 21.08 3.91 12.04
N ALA A 187 19.96 4.11 12.73
CA ALA A 187 18.65 4.14 12.08
C ALA A 187 18.54 5.25 11.03
N SER A 188 19.20 6.39 11.25
CA SER A 188 19.24 7.52 10.31
C SER A 188 20.02 7.19 9.03
N GLU A 189 21.17 6.49 9.15
CA GLU A 189 21.89 5.98 7.98
C GLU A 189 21.02 5.00 7.19
N ILE A 190 20.34 4.06 7.88
CA ILE A 190 19.47 3.07 7.23
C ILE A 190 18.27 3.74 6.56
N SER A 191 17.56 4.63 7.26
CA SER A 191 16.30 5.26 6.79
C SER A 191 16.49 6.14 5.56
N THR A 192 17.70 6.64 5.33
CA THR A 192 18.05 7.50 4.20
C THR A 192 18.67 6.75 3.02
N SER A 193 19.06 5.48 3.21
CA SER A 193 19.70 4.67 2.18
C SER A 193 18.72 3.71 1.51
N ARG A 194 18.44 3.98 0.24
CA ARG A 194 17.60 3.13 -0.60
C ARG A 194 18.09 1.68 -0.65
N SER A 195 19.40 1.49 -0.81
CA SER A 195 20.00 0.15 -0.90
C SER A 195 19.90 -0.61 0.43
N MET A 196 20.12 0.05 1.58
CA MET A 196 19.98 -0.63 2.89
C MET A 196 18.53 -1.01 3.19
N LEU A 197 17.56 -0.17 2.81
CA LEU A 197 16.14 -0.48 2.94
C LEU A 197 15.73 -1.68 2.07
N LEU A 198 16.21 -1.74 0.82
CA LEU A 198 16.00 -2.89 -0.07
C LEU A 198 16.67 -4.16 0.46
N ASP A 199 17.88 -4.03 1.00
CA ASP A 199 18.62 -5.13 1.61
C ASP A 199 17.87 -5.71 2.83
N LEU A 200 17.29 -4.85 3.69
CA LEU A 200 16.45 -5.31 4.81
C LEU A 200 15.16 -6.00 4.35
N LEU A 201 14.46 -5.44 3.36
CA LEU A 201 13.24 -6.03 2.79
C LEU A 201 13.53 -7.38 2.13
N SER A 202 14.64 -7.46 1.38
CA SER A 202 15.06 -8.70 0.71
C SER A 202 15.44 -9.78 1.72
N TYR A 203 16.26 -9.44 2.72
CA TYR A 203 16.64 -10.39 3.76
C TYR A 203 15.43 -10.91 4.53
N ARG A 204 14.47 -10.03 4.85
CA ARG A 204 13.22 -10.43 5.52
C ARG A 204 12.49 -11.54 4.79
N PHE A 205 12.25 -11.41 3.48
CA PHE A 205 11.53 -12.47 2.76
C PHE A 205 12.41 -13.71 2.61
N VAL A 206 13.71 -13.55 2.37
CA VAL A 206 14.62 -14.68 2.18
C VAL A 206 14.71 -15.53 3.47
N THR A 207 14.80 -14.92 4.65
CA THR A 207 14.81 -15.66 5.92
C THR A 207 13.52 -16.49 6.09
N LYS A 208 12.35 -15.93 5.78
CA LYS A 208 11.07 -16.65 5.85
C LYS A 208 11.03 -17.83 4.87
N VAL A 209 11.49 -17.61 3.64
CA VAL A 209 11.61 -18.67 2.62
C VAL A 209 12.59 -19.75 3.06
N ALA A 210 13.74 -19.39 3.62
CA ALA A 210 14.77 -20.30 4.11
C ALA A 210 14.24 -21.22 5.21
N ASN A 211 13.51 -20.64 6.17
CA ASN A 211 12.92 -21.36 7.28
C ASN A 211 11.91 -22.40 6.79
N LEU A 212 11.01 -22.03 5.87
CA LEU A 212 10.05 -22.97 5.31
C LEU A 212 10.74 -24.03 4.44
N ALA A 213 11.69 -23.63 3.60
CA ALA A 213 12.49 -24.55 2.79
C ALA A 213 13.20 -25.60 3.66
N ALA A 214 13.75 -25.21 4.81
CA ALA A 214 14.38 -26.13 5.74
C ALA A 214 13.37 -27.15 6.32
N LYS A 215 12.18 -26.70 6.74
CA LYS A 215 11.12 -27.60 7.26
C LYS A 215 10.61 -28.59 6.23
N ILE A 216 10.49 -28.16 4.97
CA ILE A 216 10.08 -29.04 3.85
C ILE A 216 11.20 -30.05 3.55
N GLN A 217 12.46 -29.62 3.51
CA GLN A 217 13.60 -30.53 3.29
C GLN A 217 13.76 -31.57 4.39
N SER A 218 13.43 -31.23 5.64
CA SER A 218 13.42 -32.16 6.76
C SER A 218 12.17 -33.04 6.83
N ASN A 219 11.28 -32.97 5.83
CA ASN A 219 9.98 -33.65 5.79
C ASN A 219 9.11 -33.37 7.04
N SER A 220 9.33 -32.22 7.70
CA SER A 220 8.58 -31.85 8.91
C SER A 220 7.21 -31.28 8.59
N VAL A 221 7.06 -30.65 7.42
CA VAL A 221 5.80 -30.11 6.89
C VAL A 221 5.76 -30.31 5.38
N THR A 222 4.56 -30.39 4.80
CA THR A 222 4.39 -30.32 3.35
C THR A 222 4.17 -28.88 2.89
N MET A 223 4.30 -28.63 1.58
CA MET A 223 3.96 -27.33 1.00
C MET A 223 2.47 -26.99 1.19
N ASP A 224 1.59 -27.99 1.15
CA ASP A 224 0.15 -27.80 1.31
C ASP A 224 -0.22 -27.42 2.75
N ASP A 225 0.40 -28.08 3.74
CA ASP A 225 0.23 -27.76 5.17
C ASP A 225 0.76 -26.35 5.52
N SER A 226 1.66 -25.82 4.70
CA SER A 226 2.33 -24.52 4.91
C SER A 226 1.57 -23.34 4.28
N SER A 227 0.28 -23.50 3.98
CA SER A 227 -0.54 -22.47 3.33
C SER A 227 -0.68 -21.19 4.16
N ILE A 228 -0.60 -21.28 5.50
CA ILE A 228 -0.62 -20.12 6.40
C ILE A 228 0.74 -19.38 6.35
N GLU A 229 1.86 -20.10 6.49
CA GLU A 229 3.21 -19.52 6.38
C GLU A 229 3.45 -18.88 5.00
N SER A 230 2.83 -19.44 3.95
CA SER A 230 2.84 -18.90 2.59
C SER A 230 2.30 -17.47 2.49
N GLN A 231 1.35 -17.08 3.36
CA GLN A 231 0.82 -15.71 3.40
C GLN A 231 1.90 -14.69 3.76
N ALA A 232 2.69 -14.99 4.80
CA ALA A 232 3.75 -14.10 5.27
C ALA A 232 4.91 -14.03 4.25
N ILE A 233 5.27 -15.17 3.67
CA ILE A 233 6.29 -15.24 2.60
C ILE A 233 5.88 -14.42 1.38
N SER A 234 4.65 -14.59 0.91
CA SER A 234 4.13 -13.86 -0.24
C SER A 234 4.06 -12.35 0.02
N SER A 235 3.58 -11.93 1.19
CA SER A 235 3.58 -10.51 1.59
C SER A 235 4.99 -9.93 1.56
N ALA A 236 5.95 -10.58 2.24
CA ALA A 236 7.31 -10.05 2.36
C ALA A 236 8.03 -9.96 1.00
N HIS A 237 7.82 -10.94 0.12
CA HIS A 237 8.37 -10.92 -1.24
C HIS A 237 7.73 -9.81 -2.09
N ALA A 238 6.40 -9.69 -2.08
CA ALA A 238 5.73 -8.63 -2.83
C ALA A 238 6.16 -7.23 -2.37
N GLU A 239 6.33 -7.02 -1.06
CA GLU A 239 6.82 -5.76 -0.48
C GLU A 239 8.24 -5.42 -0.95
N TYR A 240 9.13 -6.42 -1.00
CA TYR A 240 10.45 -6.25 -1.59
C TYR A 240 10.37 -5.88 -3.08
N ILE A 241 9.59 -6.60 -3.89
CA ILE A 241 9.47 -6.34 -5.33
C ILE A 241 8.88 -4.94 -5.59
N VAL A 242 7.88 -4.51 -4.81
CA VAL A 242 7.31 -3.15 -4.91
C VAL A 242 8.38 -2.09 -4.73
N CYS A 243 9.19 -2.19 -3.67
CA CYS A 243 10.27 -1.26 -3.44
C CYS A 243 11.38 -1.38 -4.50
N LEU A 244 11.76 -2.59 -4.91
CA LEU A 244 12.78 -2.79 -5.93
C LEU A 244 12.41 -2.12 -7.25
N TYR A 245 11.18 -2.35 -7.72
CA TYR A 245 10.70 -1.82 -8.99
C TYR A 245 10.47 -0.31 -8.91
N HIS A 246 9.99 0.19 -7.77
CA HIS A 246 9.91 1.62 -7.54
C HIS A 246 11.30 2.28 -7.54
N SER A 247 12.32 1.65 -6.92
CA SER A 247 13.72 2.13 -6.96
C SER A 247 14.23 2.31 -8.37
N ARG A 248 14.08 1.26 -9.20
CA ARG A 248 14.49 1.27 -10.61
C ARG A 248 13.77 2.33 -11.41
N HIS A 249 12.49 2.55 -11.14
CA HIS A 249 11.75 3.63 -11.77
C HIS A 249 12.31 5.00 -11.38
N LEU A 250 12.66 5.20 -10.11
CA LEU A 250 13.27 6.45 -9.65
C LEU A 250 14.68 6.68 -10.22
N GLU A 251 15.44 5.63 -10.53
CA GLU A 251 16.76 5.72 -11.17
C GLU A 251 16.69 6.24 -12.62
N LYS A 252 15.52 6.20 -13.26
CA LYS A 252 15.30 6.77 -14.59
C LYS A 252 15.22 8.30 -14.56
N LEU A 253 15.06 8.91 -13.39
CA LEU A 253 15.04 10.37 -13.23
C LEU A 253 16.47 10.92 -13.28
N PRO A 254 16.70 12.07 -13.94
CA PRO A 254 17.99 12.76 -13.86
C PRO A 254 18.33 13.09 -12.40
N ALA A 255 19.56 12.85 -11.98
CA ALA A 255 20.01 13.12 -10.61
C ALA A 255 19.87 14.60 -10.21
N SER A 256 19.87 15.52 -11.19
CA SER A 256 19.65 16.95 -11.00
C SER A 256 18.17 17.36 -10.86
N SER A 257 17.23 16.43 -11.01
CA SER A 257 15.80 16.74 -10.92
C SER A 257 15.42 17.18 -9.52
N ASN A 258 14.71 18.30 -9.43
CA ASN A 258 14.14 18.83 -8.19
C ASN A 258 13.08 17.91 -7.57
N LEU A 259 12.62 16.87 -8.28
CA LEU A 259 11.68 15.87 -7.78
C LEU A 259 12.37 14.75 -6.98
N VAL A 260 13.68 14.55 -7.16
CA VAL A 260 14.42 13.45 -6.51
C VAL A 260 14.28 13.48 -4.98
N PRO A 261 14.39 14.64 -4.28
CA PRO A 261 14.28 14.67 -2.83
C PRO A 261 12.92 14.19 -2.32
N ILE A 262 11.81 14.70 -2.88
CA ILE A 262 10.47 14.33 -2.40
C ILE A 262 10.12 12.90 -2.77
N LEU A 263 10.47 12.44 -3.97
CA LEU A 263 10.21 11.06 -4.39
C LEU A 263 11.06 10.06 -3.58
N THR A 264 12.28 10.44 -3.19
CA THR A 264 13.11 9.64 -2.26
C THR A 264 12.48 9.59 -0.87
N THR A 265 11.94 10.70 -0.36
CA THR A 265 11.18 10.70 0.89
C THR A 265 9.98 9.76 0.83
N LEU A 266 9.19 9.78 -0.25
CA LEU A 266 8.05 8.87 -0.43
C LEU A 266 8.50 7.40 -0.54
N PHE A 267 9.62 7.12 -1.21
CA PHE A 267 10.23 5.79 -1.21
C PHE A 267 10.56 5.35 0.22
N ASN A 268 11.26 6.18 0.99
CA ASN A 268 11.71 5.84 2.33
C ASN A 268 10.52 5.63 3.28
N ILE A 269 9.49 6.48 3.19
CA ILE A 269 8.22 6.30 3.93
C ILE A 269 7.59 4.95 3.59
N THR A 270 7.53 4.59 2.30
CA THR A 270 6.97 3.30 1.87
C THR A 270 7.77 2.12 2.44
N ALA A 271 9.09 2.11 2.27
CA ALA A 271 9.93 1.02 2.73
C ALA A 271 9.92 0.88 4.26
N LEU A 272 9.95 2.00 5.00
CA LEU A 272 9.88 2.00 6.46
C LEU A 272 8.51 1.57 6.97
N ASP A 273 7.41 1.99 6.33
CA ASP A 273 6.08 1.48 6.68
C ASP A 273 6.04 -0.04 6.53
N LEU A 274 6.50 -0.57 5.40
CA LEU A 274 6.52 -2.00 5.13
C LEU A 274 7.42 -2.78 6.11
N LEU A 275 8.55 -2.22 6.53
CA LEU A 275 9.46 -2.84 7.50
C LEU A 275 8.91 -2.78 8.94
N THR A 276 8.36 -1.64 9.35
CA THR A 276 8.01 -1.37 10.75
C THR A 276 6.58 -1.75 11.12
N LYS A 277 5.66 -1.91 10.16
CA LYS A 277 4.28 -2.36 10.40
C LYS A 277 4.21 -3.71 11.10
N ASN A 278 5.14 -4.61 10.77
CA ASN A 278 5.34 -5.90 11.44
C ASN A 278 6.77 -5.99 11.97
N SER A 279 7.13 -5.10 12.90
CA SER A 279 8.51 -5.01 13.42
C SER A 279 9.01 -6.30 14.08
N SER A 280 8.13 -7.24 14.45
CA SER A 280 8.49 -8.58 14.94
C SER A 280 9.46 -9.30 14.00
N ASP A 281 9.26 -9.16 12.69
CA ASP A 281 10.11 -9.79 11.68
C ASP A 281 11.56 -9.32 11.76
N LEU A 282 11.80 -8.07 12.18
CA LEU A 282 13.14 -7.51 12.32
C LEU A 282 13.85 -8.05 13.57
N TYR A 283 13.10 -8.42 14.60
CA TYR A 283 13.65 -9.09 15.80
C TYR A 283 14.01 -10.55 15.55
N GLU A 284 13.45 -11.18 14.51
CA GLU A 284 13.81 -12.54 14.09
C GLU A 284 15.19 -12.60 13.41
N PHE A 285 15.80 -11.45 13.08
CA PHE A 285 17.13 -11.42 12.46
C PHE A 285 18.20 -11.83 13.49
N THR A 286 18.94 -12.88 13.17
CA THR A 286 19.95 -13.47 14.07
C THR A 286 21.37 -13.28 13.56
N GLY A 287 22.35 -13.51 14.45
CA GLY A 287 23.77 -13.50 14.12
C GLY A 287 24.20 -12.17 13.51
N ASP A 288 24.88 -12.26 12.37
CA ASP A 288 25.49 -11.08 11.74
C ASP A 288 24.49 -10.09 11.11
N ALA A 289 23.25 -10.54 10.89
CA ALA A 289 22.14 -9.76 10.36
C ALA A 289 21.31 -9.07 11.46
N SER A 290 21.57 -9.39 12.73
CA SER A 290 20.75 -8.95 13.85
C SER A 290 20.62 -7.42 13.93
N MET A 291 19.44 -6.99 14.38
CA MET A 291 19.14 -5.59 14.67
C MET A 291 18.86 -5.43 16.15
N SER A 292 19.46 -4.42 16.77
CA SER A 292 19.18 -4.10 18.16
C SER A 292 17.78 -3.49 18.32
N HIS A 293 17.19 -3.68 19.51
CA HIS A 293 15.94 -3.02 19.89
C HIS A 293 15.98 -1.50 19.63
N LYS A 294 17.10 -0.85 20.00
CA LYS A 294 17.30 0.59 19.76
C LYS A 294 17.27 0.95 18.28
N GLN A 295 17.88 0.15 17.40
CA GLN A 295 17.84 0.40 15.96
C GLN A 295 16.40 0.31 15.43
N ILE A 296 15.64 -0.72 15.82
CA ILE A 296 14.26 -0.94 15.36
C ILE A 296 13.33 0.19 15.83
N THR A 297 13.38 0.57 17.11
CA THR A 297 12.56 1.67 17.64
C THR A 297 12.98 3.04 17.09
N SER A 298 14.27 3.23 16.80
CA SER A 298 14.74 4.44 16.12
C SER A 298 14.27 4.51 14.67
N LEU A 299 14.18 3.38 13.94
CA LEU A 299 13.60 3.36 12.58
C LEU A 299 12.12 3.77 12.57
N GLN A 300 11.35 3.37 13.58
CA GLN A 300 9.96 3.84 13.76
C GLN A 300 9.91 5.36 14.00
N SER A 301 10.88 5.90 14.74
CA SER A 301 10.99 7.35 14.97
C SER A 301 11.33 8.12 13.69
N GLU A 302 12.26 7.59 12.88
CA GLU A 302 12.60 8.12 11.55
C GLU A 302 11.39 8.11 10.62
N TYR A 303 10.62 7.01 10.61
CA TYR A 303 9.38 6.89 9.83
C TYR A 303 8.38 8.00 10.16
N ILE A 304 8.10 8.23 11.45
CA ILE A 304 7.18 9.29 11.90
C ILE A 304 7.71 10.68 11.53
N SER A 305 9.03 10.90 11.63
CA SER A 305 9.67 12.16 11.23
C SER A 305 9.48 12.44 9.73
N LEU A 306 9.68 11.44 8.88
CA LEU A 306 9.49 11.57 7.43
C LEU A 306 8.03 11.83 7.05
N ILE A 307 7.08 11.18 7.73
CA ILE A 307 5.64 11.46 7.55
C ILE A 307 5.35 12.94 7.80
N LYS A 308 5.87 13.49 8.91
CA LYS A 308 5.70 14.89 9.27
C LYS A 308 6.36 15.81 8.24
N ALA A 309 7.55 15.46 7.74
CA ALA A 309 8.24 16.25 6.72
C ALA A 309 7.49 16.27 5.37
N ALA A 310 6.90 15.14 4.95
CA ALA A 310 6.17 15.04 3.69
C ALA A 310 4.83 15.80 3.69
N ARG A 311 4.28 16.13 4.86
CA ARG A 311 3.02 16.88 5.02
C ARG A 311 2.95 18.15 4.16
N VAL A 312 4.04 18.91 4.06
CA VAL A 312 4.06 20.19 3.35
C VAL A 312 3.88 20.04 1.84
N GLN A 313 4.23 18.87 1.29
CA GLN A 313 4.09 18.54 -0.13
C GLN A 313 2.82 17.73 -0.45
N ALA A 314 2.02 17.38 0.57
CA ALA A 314 0.91 16.44 0.42
C ALA A 314 -0.13 16.88 -0.64
N VAL A 315 -0.55 18.16 -0.63
CA VAL A 315 -1.52 18.70 -1.59
C VAL A 315 -0.94 18.76 -3.02
N PRO A 316 0.23 19.40 -3.26
CA PRO A 316 0.86 19.36 -4.57
C PRO A 316 1.07 17.94 -5.13
N LEU A 317 1.42 16.98 -4.27
CA LEU A 317 1.62 15.59 -4.66
C LEU A 317 0.34 14.88 -5.08
N VAL A 318 -0.83 15.21 -4.52
CA VAL A 318 -2.09 14.63 -5.01
C VAL A 318 -2.59 15.36 -6.25
N ASP A 319 -2.32 16.65 -6.38
CA ASP A 319 -2.66 17.40 -7.58
C ASP A 319 -1.84 16.93 -8.80
N SER A 320 -0.57 16.57 -8.61
CA SER A 320 0.27 16.00 -9.68
C SER A 320 -0.13 14.58 -10.11
N LEU A 321 -1.00 13.89 -9.36
CA LEU A 321 -1.64 12.65 -9.84
C LEU A 321 -2.65 12.93 -10.96
N ALA A 322 -3.04 14.20 -11.14
CA ALA A 322 -3.90 14.68 -12.22
C ALA A 322 -5.19 13.87 -12.40
N VAL A 323 -5.80 13.41 -11.30
CA VAL A 323 -7.06 12.67 -11.35
C VAL A 323 -8.17 13.64 -11.77
N PRO A 324 -8.85 13.43 -12.92
CA PRO A 324 -9.89 14.35 -13.39
C PRO A 324 -11.05 14.50 -12.40
N GLU A 325 -11.65 15.69 -12.32
CA GLU A 325 -12.77 15.97 -11.39
C GLU A 325 -13.96 15.04 -11.65
N GLU A 326 -14.21 14.67 -12.91
CA GLU A 326 -15.26 13.71 -13.30
C GLU A 326 -14.97 12.31 -12.77
N LYS A 327 -13.68 11.93 -12.72
CA LYS A 327 -13.24 10.65 -12.14
C LYS A 327 -13.28 10.70 -10.62
N LEU A 328 -12.93 11.83 -10.00
CA LEU A 328 -13.10 12.03 -8.56
C LEU A 328 -14.58 11.91 -8.17
N ASN A 329 -15.47 12.58 -8.93
CA ASN A 329 -16.91 12.69 -8.67
C ASN A 329 -17.20 12.86 -7.16
N SER A 330 -16.58 13.89 -6.57
CA SER A 330 -16.53 14.07 -5.13
C SER A 330 -16.65 15.54 -4.78
N SER A 331 -17.60 15.89 -3.92
CA SER A 331 -17.65 17.22 -3.31
C SER A 331 -16.45 17.46 -2.40
N LEU A 332 -15.93 16.41 -1.75
CA LEU A 332 -14.82 16.52 -0.80
C LEU A 332 -13.47 16.69 -1.51
N GLY A 333 -13.34 16.17 -2.72
CA GLY A 333 -12.11 16.20 -3.52
C GLY A 333 -11.99 17.38 -4.48
N LYS A 334 -12.87 18.38 -4.40
CA LYS A 334 -12.90 19.55 -5.28
C LYS A 334 -11.55 20.28 -5.28
N SER A 335 -10.97 20.49 -6.47
CA SER A 335 -9.71 21.24 -6.65
C SER A 335 -9.77 22.71 -6.25
N ASP A 336 -10.95 23.34 -6.39
CA ASP A 336 -11.18 24.74 -6.02
C ASP A 336 -11.47 24.95 -4.51
N GLY A 337 -11.60 23.87 -3.74
CA GLY A 337 -11.84 23.91 -2.31
C GLY A 337 -13.28 24.27 -1.88
N PHE A 338 -14.21 24.49 -2.83
CA PHE A 338 -15.63 24.81 -2.54
C PHE A 338 -16.44 23.55 -2.17
N VAL A 339 -16.01 22.88 -1.11
CA VAL A 339 -16.53 21.58 -0.66
C VAL A 339 -17.96 21.70 -0.13
N TYR A 340 -18.23 22.67 0.74
CA TYR A 340 -19.52 22.76 1.44
C TYR A 340 -20.62 23.25 0.51
N GLU A 341 -20.29 24.17 -0.39
CA GLU A 341 -21.19 24.67 -1.42
C GLU A 341 -21.61 23.54 -2.37
N ASP A 342 -20.66 22.72 -2.82
CA ASP A 342 -20.98 21.56 -3.66
C ASP A 342 -21.77 20.49 -2.90
N LEU A 343 -21.45 20.22 -1.63
CA LEU A 343 -22.21 19.29 -0.78
C LEU A 343 -23.67 19.71 -0.66
N ILE A 344 -23.94 20.98 -0.34
CA ILE A 344 -25.30 21.52 -0.22
C ILE A 344 -25.98 21.50 -1.59
N LYS A 345 -25.30 21.92 -2.64
CA LYS A 345 -25.84 21.88 -4.01
C LYS A 345 -26.27 20.46 -4.40
N ARG A 346 -25.47 19.43 -4.12
CA ARG A 346 -25.82 18.05 -4.40
C ARG A 346 -26.99 17.57 -3.53
N ALA A 347 -26.98 17.88 -2.24
CA ALA A 347 -28.06 17.51 -1.32
C ALA A 347 -29.41 18.10 -1.73
N LEU A 348 -29.45 19.38 -2.13
CA LEU A 348 -30.67 20.03 -2.63
C LEU A 348 -31.16 19.43 -3.95
N ASN A 349 -30.25 18.88 -4.75
CA ASN A 349 -30.56 18.21 -6.01
C ASN A 349 -30.95 16.73 -5.86
N GLU A 350 -31.02 16.18 -4.64
CA GLU A 350 -31.56 14.84 -4.43
C GLU A 350 -33.07 14.78 -4.74
N PRO A 351 -33.58 13.68 -5.32
CA PRO A 351 -34.99 13.58 -5.74
C PRO A 351 -36.00 13.95 -4.65
N VAL A 352 -35.71 13.60 -3.39
CA VAL A 352 -36.57 13.89 -2.23
C VAL A 352 -36.56 15.36 -1.82
N ASN A 353 -35.55 16.14 -2.22
CA ASN A 353 -35.36 17.53 -1.85
C ASN A 353 -35.73 18.52 -2.96
N ARG A 354 -35.77 18.08 -4.22
CA ARG A 354 -36.15 18.91 -5.37
C ARG A 354 -37.56 19.50 -5.23
N ASP A 355 -37.73 20.70 -5.75
CA ASP A 355 -39.04 21.33 -5.90
C ASP A 355 -39.96 20.46 -6.77
N ILE A 356 -41.26 20.43 -6.45
CA ILE A 356 -42.31 19.66 -7.14
C ILE A 356 -42.21 18.15 -6.95
N THR A 357 -41.09 17.50 -7.34
CA THR A 357 -40.95 16.04 -7.20
C THR A 357 -40.74 15.63 -5.76
N GLY A 358 -39.93 16.38 -5.01
CA GLY A 358 -39.68 16.14 -3.59
C GLY A 358 -40.93 16.34 -2.75
N ASP A 359 -41.75 17.35 -3.05
CA ASP A 359 -43.03 17.58 -2.36
C ASP A 359 -43.97 16.39 -2.50
N LYS A 360 -44.11 15.86 -3.73
CA LYS A 360 -44.92 14.66 -3.98
C LYS A 360 -44.39 13.46 -3.21
N ILE A 361 -43.09 13.17 -3.31
CA ILE A 361 -42.45 12.06 -2.60
C ILE A 361 -42.68 12.19 -1.08
N ARG A 362 -42.41 13.35 -0.48
CA ARG A 362 -42.59 13.58 0.96
C ARG A 362 -44.05 13.46 1.38
N ALA A 363 -44.98 14.01 0.59
CA ALA A 363 -46.41 13.89 0.85
C ALA A 363 -46.88 12.44 0.81
N ASP A 364 -46.45 11.68 -0.21
CA ASP A 364 -46.79 10.27 -0.35
C ASP A 364 -46.25 9.43 0.82
N PHE A 365 -44.98 9.61 1.20
CA PHE A 365 -44.39 8.94 2.38
C PHE A 365 -45.12 9.29 3.67
N TYR A 366 -45.42 10.58 3.87
CA TYR A 366 -46.12 11.03 5.07
C TYR A 366 -47.54 10.44 5.13
N ASN A 367 -48.33 10.60 4.07
CA ASN A 367 -49.74 10.20 4.05
C ASN A 367 -49.93 8.69 4.22
N ASN A 368 -49.04 7.88 3.63
CA ASN A 368 -49.18 6.43 3.63
C ASN A 368 -48.58 5.76 4.87
N TYR A 369 -47.51 6.32 5.46
CA TYR A 369 -46.74 5.60 6.48
C TYR A 369 -46.55 6.35 7.80
N ILE A 370 -46.37 7.67 7.79
CA ILE A 370 -46.04 8.45 9.00
C ILE A 370 -47.30 9.04 9.64
N GLY A 371 -48.11 9.72 8.85
CA GLY A 371 -49.35 10.37 9.25
C GLY A 371 -50.32 9.42 9.94
N PRO A 372 -50.60 8.21 9.42
CA PRO A 372 -51.46 7.25 10.08
C PRO A 372 -50.96 6.83 11.47
N VAL A 373 -49.65 6.61 11.64
CA VAL A 373 -49.06 6.24 12.95
C VAL A 373 -49.18 7.38 13.94
N LEU A 374 -48.84 8.60 13.53
CA LEU A 374 -48.90 9.78 14.40
C LEU A 374 -50.34 10.16 14.79
N LYS A 375 -51.31 9.88 13.92
CA LYS A 375 -52.74 10.19 14.13
C LYS A 375 -53.52 9.02 14.76
N SER A 376 -52.94 7.82 14.82
CA SER A 376 -53.52 6.72 15.58
C SER A 376 -53.31 7.03 17.06
N ASN A 377 -54.32 7.64 17.71
CA ASN A 377 -54.36 7.71 19.16
C ASN A 377 -54.28 6.28 19.69
N SER A 378 -53.25 5.99 20.50
CA SER A 378 -53.15 4.79 21.32
C SER A 378 -54.46 4.58 22.07
N THR A 379 -55.35 3.76 21.51
CA THR A 379 -56.58 3.32 22.16
C THR A 379 -56.50 1.81 22.23
N LYS A 380 -55.83 1.33 23.29
CA LYS A 380 -55.97 0.04 23.99
C LYS A 380 -54.66 -0.30 24.71
N LEU A 381 -54.52 0.23 25.92
CA LEU A 381 -53.88 -0.46 27.04
C LEU A 381 -54.92 -0.54 28.15
#